data_AF-A0A948G4Y3-F1
#
_entry.id   AF-A0A948G4Y3-F1
#
_cell.length_a   1.000
_cell.length_b   1.000
_cell.length_c   1.000
_cell.angle_alpha   90.00
_cell.angle_beta   90.00
_cell.angle_gamma   90.00
#
_symmetry.space_group_name_H-M   'P 1'
#
loop_
_entity.id
_entity.type
_entity.pdbx_description
1 polymer ?
#
loop_
_entity_poly.entity_id
_entity_poly.type
_entity_poly.pdbx_seq_one_letter_code
_entity_poly.pdbx_strand_id
1 'polypeptide(L)'
;KCLSVLFVVLALFLLHGIFELEVATIAMLGAVVLMLITKQEPEEVFKHMEWSTLFFFIGLFIMVEGLVRIGFITVVAEHALKLTHGNKDITTLSLLWFSGIFSAIIDNIPYVATMIPLIKQMGLSISKTLGVAPGVVLNPLWWSLALGSCLGGNGTIVGASANVVVINLARKNGYKISFFRFLKYGALFLLESMIICTIYLYLRYLI
;
A
#
# COMPACT_ATOMS: atom_id res chain seq x y z
N LYS A 1 -1.92 -25.05 -23.47
CA LYS A 1 -1.52 -25.63 -22.17
C LYS A 1 -1.04 -24.53 -21.20
N CYS A 2 0.08 -23.84 -21.46
CA CYS A 2 0.56 -22.77 -20.56
C CYS A 2 -0.43 -21.59 -20.42
N LEU A 3 -1.06 -21.15 -21.52
CA LEU A 3 -2.12 -20.13 -21.51
C LEU A 3 -3.33 -20.54 -20.64
N SER A 4 -3.68 -21.83 -20.66
CA SER A 4 -4.78 -22.36 -19.85
C SER A 4 -4.44 -22.31 -18.36
N VAL A 5 -3.19 -22.67 -17.99
CA VAL A 5 -2.73 -22.56 -16.60
C VAL A 5 -2.70 -21.11 -16.15
N LEU A 6 -2.18 -20.20 -16.98
CA LEU A 6 -2.20 -18.77 -16.69
C LEU A 6 -3.63 -18.27 -16.46
N PHE A 7 -4.58 -18.63 -17.32
CA PHE A 7 -5.98 -18.26 -17.15
C PHE A 7 -6.57 -18.79 -15.84
N VAL A 8 -6.29 -20.05 -15.48
CA VAL A 8 -6.75 -20.63 -14.20
C VAL A 8 -6.13 -19.92 -13.01
N VAL A 9 -4.83 -19.61 -13.03
CA VAL A 9 -4.15 -18.88 -11.96
C VAL A 9 -4.76 -17.48 -11.79
N LEU A 10 -5.03 -16.77 -12.89
CA LEU A 10 -5.69 -15.46 -12.85
C LEU A 10 -7.11 -15.56 -12.31
N ALA A 11 -7.88 -16.56 -12.72
CA ALA A 11 -9.22 -16.81 -12.18
C ALA A 11 -9.17 -17.12 -10.67
N LEU A 12 -8.23 -17.94 -10.22
CA LEU A 12 -8.03 -18.24 -8.80
C LEU A 12 -7.61 -17.00 -8.02
N PHE A 13 -6.77 -16.12 -8.56
CA PHE A 13 -6.46 -14.84 -7.92
C PHE A 13 -7.70 -13.96 -7.75
N LEU A 14 -8.65 -13.98 -8.68
CA LEU A 14 -9.90 -13.24 -8.53
C LEU A 14 -10.85 -13.89 -7.51
N LEU A 15 -10.84 -15.22 -7.44
CA LEU A 15 -11.71 -16.01 -6.57
C LEU A 15 -11.08 -16.34 -5.21
N HIS A 16 -9.87 -15.85 -4.92
CA HIS A 16 -9.08 -16.26 -3.76
C HIS A 16 -9.81 -16.05 -2.44
N GLY A 17 -10.59 -14.96 -2.31
CA GLY A 17 -11.39 -14.66 -1.12
C GLY A 17 -12.59 -15.58 -0.92
N ILE A 18 -13.12 -16.20 -1.99
CA ILE A 18 -14.21 -17.18 -1.90
C ILE A 18 -13.67 -18.52 -1.42
N PHE A 19 -12.46 -18.89 -1.88
CA PHE A 19 -11.82 -20.15 -1.52
C PHE A 19 -10.96 -20.05 -0.25
N GLU A 20 -10.90 -18.88 0.38
CA GLU A 20 -10.03 -18.58 1.54
C GLU A 20 -8.56 -18.99 1.29
N LEU A 21 -8.13 -18.89 0.03
CA LEU A 21 -6.77 -19.21 -0.37
C LEU A 21 -5.88 -17.98 -0.31
N GLU A 22 -4.68 -18.16 0.23
CA GLU A 22 -3.64 -17.15 0.15
C GLU A 22 -3.16 -17.01 -1.31
N VAL A 23 -2.92 -15.77 -1.72
CA VAL A 23 -2.40 -15.44 -3.07
C VAL A 23 -1.06 -16.14 -3.32
N ALA A 24 -0.22 -16.28 -2.30
CA ALA A 24 1.05 -17.01 -2.39
C ALA A 24 0.84 -18.49 -2.76
N THR A 25 -0.14 -19.15 -2.15
CA THR A 25 -0.47 -20.55 -2.45
C THR A 25 -0.91 -20.74 -3.89
N ILE A 26 -1.75 -19.84 -4.41
CA ILE A 26 -2.21 -19.86 -5.81
C ILE A 26 -1.03 -19.67 -6.77
N ALA A 27 -0.15 -18.71 -6.49
CA ALA A 27 1.03 -18.44 -7.30
C ALA A 27 1.98 -19.66 -7.34
N MET A 28 2.25 -20.27 -6.18
CA MET A 28 3.11 -21.46 -6.06
C MET A 28 2.50 -22.67 -6.77
N LEU A 29 1.20 -22.90 -6.62
CA LEU A 29 0.49 -23.96 -7.35
C LEU A 29 0.62 -23.77 -8.86
N GLY A 30 0.39 -22.55 -9.35
CA GLY A 30 0.55 -22.19 -10.75
C GLY A 30 1.95 -22.44 -11.29
N ALA A 31 2.98 -22.05 -10.52
CA ALA A 31 4.38 -22.30 -10.85
C ALA A 31 4.69 -23.79 -10.94
N VAL A 32 4.30 -24.59 -9.94
CA VAL A 32 4.52 -26.04 -9.91
C VAL A 32 3.82 -26.72 -11.09
N VAL A 33 2.56 -26.40 -11.36
CA VAL A 33 1.82 -26.96 -12.50
C VAL A 33 2.47 -26.59 -13.84
N LEU A 34 2.91 -25.34 -14.00
CA LEU A 34 3.64 -24.93 -15.21
C LEU A 34 4.93 -25.70 -15.38
N MET A 35 5.72 -25.86 -14.32
CA MET A 35 6.98 -26.62 -14.34
C MET A 35 6.77 -28.08 -14.73
N LEU A 36 5.73 -28.74 -14.20
CA LEU A 36 5.40 -30.12 -14.55
C LEU A 36 5.00 -30.26 -16.02
N ILE A 37 4.29 -29.28 -16.58
CA ILE A 37 3.85 -29.28 -17.98
C ILE A 37 5.02 -28.99 -18.93
N THR A 38 5.87 -28.03 -18.59
CA THR A 38 7.00 -27.61 -19.43
C THR A 38 8.23 -28.48 -19.23
N LYS A 39 8.24 -29.34 -18.20
CA LYS A 39 9.38 -30.17 -17.79
C LYS A 39 10.65 -29.35 -17.53
N GLN A 40 10.48 -28.12 -17.02
CA GLN A 40 11.57 -27.25 -16.63
C GLN A 40 12.17 -27.73 -15.31
N GLU A 41 13.49 -27.79 -15.24
CA GLU A 41 14.19 -28.14 -14.01
C GLU A 41 14.05 -27.01 -12.98
N PRO A 42 13.85 -27.33 -11.68
CA PRO A 42 13.76 -26.32 -10.64
C PRO A 42 14.96 -25.38 -10.61
N GLU A 43 16.19 -25.86 -10.82
CA GLU A 43 17.37 -25.00 -10.82
C GLU A 43 17.29 -23.89 -11.87
N GLU A 44 16.80 -24.19 -13.07
CA GLU A 44 16.63 -23.20 -14.13
C GLU A 44 15.58 -22.15 -13.74
N VAL A 45 14.47 -22.56 -13.13
CA VAL A 45 13.44 -21.61 -12.67
C VAL A 45 13.97 -20.68 -11.58
N PHE A 46 14.72 -21.21 -10.60
CA PHE A 46 15.33 -20.42 -9.53
C PHE A 46 16.36 -19.40 -10.05
N LYS A 47 17.08 -19.71 -11.14
CA LYS A 47 18.01 -18.75 -11.77
C LYS A 47 17.31 -17.51 -12.34
N HIS A 48 16.05 -17.64 -12.75
CA HIS A 48 15.26 -16.54 -13.30
C HIS A 48 14.59 -15.67 -12.22
N MET A 49 14.64 -16.08 -10.95
CA MET A 49 14.04 -15.31 -9.85
C MET A 49 14.81 -14.03 -9.54
N GLU A 50 14.07 -12.97 -9.20
CA GLU A 50 14.61 -11.67 -8.78
C GLU A 50 15.05 -11.69 -7.31
N TRP A 51 16.11 -12.43 -6.98
CA TRP A 51 16.62 -12.57 -5.61
C TRP A 51 16.89 -11.23 -4.93
N SER A 52 17.47 -10.26 -5.66
CA SER A 52 17.72 -8.92 -5.13
C SER A 52 16.43 -8.22 -4.68
N THR A 53 15.32 -8.42 -5.39
CA THR A 53 14.02 -7.85 -5.03
C THR A 53 13.45 -8.54 -3.79
N LEU A 54 13.58 -9.87 -3.67
CA LEU A 54 13.15 -10.61 -2.48
C LEU A 54 13.92 -10.17 -1.23
N PHE A 55 15.25 -10.12 -1.29
CA PHE A 55 16.08 -9.66 -0.17
C PHE A 55 15.83 -8.19 0.18
N PHE A 56 15.57 -7.35 -0.82
CA PHE A 56 15.15 -5.97 -0.60
C PHE A 56 13.85 -5.90 0.22
N PHE A 57 12.81 -6.66 -0.14
CA PHE A 57 11.55 -6.66 0.62
C PHE A 57 11.71 -7.22 2.04
N ILE A 58 12.51 -8.28 2.22
CA ILE A 58 12.82 -8.80 3.55
C ILE A 58 13.44 -7.69 4.41
N GLY A 59 14.47 -7.00 3.90
CA GLY A 59 15.12 -5.91 4.62
C GLY A 59 14.19 -4.72 4.87
N LEU A 60 13.40 -4.33 3.87
CA LEU A 60 12.43 -3.24 3.98
C LEU A 60 11.38 -3.55 5.06
N PHE A 61 10.78 -4.74 5.06
CA PHE A 61 9.77 -5.09 6.04
C PHE A 61 10.32 -5.24 7.45
N ILE A 62 11.54 -5.78 7.62
CA ILE A 62 12.22 -5.79 8.93
C ILE A 62 12.45 -4.36 9.44
N MET A 63 12.96 -3.47 8.58
CA MET A 63 13.20 -2.07 8.93
C MET A 63 11.89 -1.37 9.33
N VAL A 64 10.85 -1.52 8.50
CA VAL A 64 9.57 -0.87 8.76
C VAL A 64 8.93 -1.41 10.04
N GLU A 65 8.91 -2.73 10.26
CA GLU A 65 8.42 -3.32 11.52
C GLU A 65 9.21 -2.80 12.74
N GLY A 66 10.52 -2.56 12.60
CA GLY A 66 11.31 -1.86 13.61
C GLY A 66 10.78 -0.45 13.92
N LEU A 67 10.49 0.34 12.89
CA LEU A 67 9.90 1.69 13.04
C LEU A 67 8.51 1.65 13.68
N VAL A 68 7.70 0.65 13.33
CA VAL A 68 6.39 0.39 13.93
C VAL A 68 6.54 0.11 15.43
N ARG A 69 7.45 -0.79 15.82
CA ARG A 69 7.66 -1.19 17.22
C ARG A 69 8.18 -0.07 18.10
N ILE A 70 8.99 0.84 17.55
CA ILE A 70 9.48 2.04 18.25
C ILE A 70 8.36 3.09 18.37
N GLY A 71 7.25 2.92 17.65
CA GLY A 71 6.11 3.84 17.68
C GLY A 71 6.35 5.14 16.90
N PHE A 72 7.39 5.20 16.06
CA PHE A 72 7.75 6.43 15.33
C PHE A 72 6.57 6.92 14.47
N ILE A 73 5.96 6.02 13.70
CA ILE A 73 4.83 6.35 12.81
C ILE A 73 3.64 6.86 13.64
N THR A 74 3.35 6.19 14.77
CA THR A 74 2.27 6.60 15.69
C THR A 74 2.52 7.98 16.28
N VAL A 75 3.73 8.27 16.75
CA VAL A 75 4.09 9.57 17.35
C VAL A 75 3.94 10.70 16.34
N VAL A 76 4.42 10.52 15.11
CA VAL A 76 4.34 11.55 14.07
C VAL A 76 2.90 11.76 13.64
N ALA A 77 2.13 10.67 13.46
CA ALA A 77 0.72 10.75 13.11
C ALA A 77 -0.12 11.41 14.21
N GLU A 78 0.11 11.08 15.48
CA GLU A 78 -0.53 11.74 16.62
C GLU A 78 -0.25 13.24 16.64
N HIS A 79 1.00 13.66 16.40
CA HIS A 79 1.33 15.08 16.36
C HIS A 79 0.64 15.80 15.20
N ALA A 80 0.69 15.21 14.00
CA ALA A 80 0.01 15.77 12.82
C ALA A 80 -1.50 15.95 13.06
N LEU A 81 -2.12 15.01 13.77
CA LEU A 81 -3.55 15.03 14.03
C LEU A 81 -3.94 15.83 15.28
N LYS A 82 -3.09 15.96 16.30
CA LYS A 82 -3.32 16.86 17.46
C LYS A 82 -3.45 18.32 17.03
N LEU A 83 -2.76 18.72 15.96
CA LEU A 83 -2.88 20.05 15.35
C LEU A 83 -4.27 20.34 14.77
N THR A 84 -5.12 19.31 14.59
CA THR A 84 -6.48 19.47 14.05
C THR A 84 -7.52 19.83 15.11
N HIS A 85 -7.13 19.90 16.39
CA HIS A 85 -7.98 20.27 17.53
C HIS A 85 -9.31 19.49 17.64
N GLY A 86 -9.35 18.26 17.12
CA GLY A 86 -10.55 17.40 17.16
C GLY A 86 -11.65 17.76 16.15
N ASN A 87 -11.38 18.66 15.19
CA ASN A 87 -12.30 18.93 14.11
C ASN A 87 -12.28 17.76 13.10
N LYS A 88 -13.42 17.06 12.96
CA LYS A 88 -13.53 15.85 12.10
C LYS A 88 -13.06 16.10 10.66
N ASP A 89 -13.35 17.27 10.10
CA ASP A 89 -13.11 17.59 8.70
C ASP A 89 -11.61 17.82 8.47
N ILE A 90 -10.99 18.61 9.34
CA ILE A 90 -9.55 18.87 9.31
C ILE A 90 -8.80 17.56 9.57
N THR A 91 -9.19 16.77 10.57
CA THR A 91 -8.59 15.46 10.84
C THR A 91 -8.67 14.54 9.62
N THR A 92 -9.81 14.52 8.92
CA THR A 92 -10.01 13.71 7.71
C THR A 92 -9.05 14.11 6.59
N LEU A 93 -8.97 15.41 6.28
CA LEU A 93 -8.10 15.89 5.19
C LEU A 93 -6.62 15.80 5.56
N SER A 94 -6.25 16.11 6.80
CA SER A 94 -4.87 15.95 7.30
C SER A 94 -4.44 14.48 7.22
N LEU A 95 -5.31 13.55 7.61
CA LEU A 95 -5.02 12.12 7.54
C LEU A 95 -4.83 11.66 6.10
N LEU A 96 -5.63 12.14 5.15
CA LEU A 96 -5.46 11.83 3.73
C LEU A 96 -4.05 12.21 3.29
N TRP A 97 -3.67 13.49 3.43
CA TRP A 97 -2.38 14.01 2.99
C TRP A 97 -1.19 13.37 3.71
N PHE A 98 -1.32 13.17 5.02
CA PHE A 98 -0.32 12.46 5.81
C PHE A 98 -0.12 11.03 5.30
N SER A 99 -1.21 10.31 5.02
CA SER A 99 -1.17 8.97 4.45
C SER A 99 -0.52 8.96 3.08
N GLY A 100 -0.92 9.86 2.19
CA GLY A 100 -0.32 9.98 0.85
C GLY A 100 1.20 10.17 0.89
N ILE A 101 1.67 11.08 1.72
CA ILE A 101 3.11 11.42 1.79
C ILE A 101 3.91 10.30 2.45
N PHE A 102 3.43 9.75 3.57
CA PHE A 102 4.16 8.69 4.28
C PHE A 102 4.17 7.38 3.50
N SER A 103 3.06 7.02 2.85
CA SER A 103 2.99 5.82 2.00
C SER A 103 3.87 5.93 0.75
N ALA A 104 4.27 7.15 0.35
CA ALA A 104 5.25 7.32 -0.71
C ALA A 104 6.65 6.83 -0.31
N ILE A 105 6.92 6.65 0.99
CA ILE A 105 8.23 6.25 1.52
C ILE A 105 8.16 4.88 2.20
N ILE A 106 7.05 4.60 2.89
CA ILE A 106 6.78 3.37 3.63
C ILE A 106 5.77 2.56 2.84
N ASP A 107 6.00 1.25 2.67
CA ASP A 107 5.04 0.40 1.98
C ASP A 107 3.65 0.45 2.67
N ASN A 108 2.61 0.36 1.85
CA ASN A 108 1.22 0.58 2.26
C ASN A 108 0.78 -0.40 3.35
N ILE A 109 1.26 -1.65 3.31
CA ILE A 109 0.85 -2.72 4.24
C ILE A 109 1.22 -2.37 5.70
N PRO A 110 2.50 -2.20 6.06
CA PRO A 110 2.86 -1.85 7.42
C PRO A 110 2.36 -0.46 7.82
N TYR A 111 2.30 0.49 6.88
CA TYR A 111 1.74 1.82 7.14
C TYR A 111 0.28 1.73 7.61
N VAL A 112 -0.59 1.06 6.83
CA VAL A 112 -2.01 0.89 7.17
C VAL A 112 -2.18 0.13 8.48
N ALA A 113 -1.39 -0.92 8.71
CA ALA A 113 -1.45 -1.70 9.94
C ALA A 113 -1.23 -0.85 11.20
N THR A 114 -0.33 0.13 11.15
CA THR A 114 -0.10 1.07 12.27
C THR A 114 -1.18 2.14 12.41
N MET A 115 -1.75 2.60 11.30
CA MET A 115 -2.75 3.65 11.32
C MET A 115 -4.13 3.16 11.76
N ILE A 116 -4.47 1.88 11.54
CA ILE A 116 -5.74 1.29 11.98
C ILE A 116 -6.03 1.52 13.47
N PRO A 117 -5.16 1.13 14.42
CA PRO A 117 -5.42 1.34 15.84
C PRO A 117 -5.50 2.82 16.21
N LEU A 118 -4.64 3.66 15.61
CA LEU A 118 -4.63 5.10 15.83
C LEU A 118 -5.96 5.75 15.39
N ILE A 119 -6.43 5.44 14.18
CA ILE A 119 -7.70 5.97 13.65
C ILE A 119 -8.89 5.51 14.49
N LYS A 120 -8.90 4.25 14.94
CA LYS A 120 -9.94 3.75 15.86
C LYS A 120 -9.97 4.56 17.15
N GLN A 121 -8.82 4.72 17.80
CA GLN A 121 -8.71 5.46 19.05
C GLN A 121 -9.16 6.92 18.89
N MET A 122 -8.67 7.58 17.84
CA MET A 122 -8.98 8.99 17.57
C MET A 122 -10.43 9.20 17.15
N GLY A 123 -10.93 8.38 16.23
CA GLY A 123 -12.30 8.49 15.74
C GLY A 123 -13.32 8.27 16.86
N LEU A 124 -13.07 7.32 17.76
CA LEU A 124 -13.92 7.11 18.95
C LEU A 124 -13.85 8.29 19.93
N SER A 125 -12.66 8.87 20.13
CA SER A 125 -12.49 10.06 20.98
C SER A 125 -13.24 11.28 20.43
N ILE A 126 -13.07 11.59 19.14
CA ILE A 126 -13.76 12.69 18.46
C ILE A 126 -15.27 12.46 18.45
N SER A 127 -15.72 11.24 18.15
CA SER A 127 -17.14 10.85 18.18
C SER A 127 -17.76 11.11 19.55
N LYS A 128 -17.06 10.77 20.64
CA LYS A 128 -17.52 11.02 22.01
C LYS A 128 -17.61 12.52 22.32
N THR A 129 -16.62 13.31 21.92
CA THR A 129 -16.60 14.76 22.13
C THR A 129 -17.73 15.47 21.37
N LEU A 130 -18.03 15.01 20.16
CA LEU A 130 -19.10 15.57 19.32
C LEU A 130 -20.49 15.00 19.66
N GLY A 131 -20.60 13.95 20.47
CA GLY A 131 -21.87 13.29 20.77
C GLY A 131 -22.53 12.60 19.57
N VAL A 132 -21.75 12.23 18.55
CA VAL A 132 -22.25 11.62 17.31
C VAL A 132 -21.90 10.15 17.24
N ALA A 133 -22.63 9.36 16.44
CA ALA A 133 -22.33 7.95 16.23
C ALA A 133 -20.90 7.76 15.65
N PRO A 134 -20.12 6.75 16.10
CA PRO A 134 -18.74 6.54 15.65
C PRO A 134 -18.57 6.47 14.15
N GLY A 135 -19.54 5.88 13.43
CA GLY A 135 -19.50 5.76 11.97
C GLY A 135 -19.44 7.10 11.23
N VAL A 136 -20.01 8.17 11.80
CA VAL A 136 -19.99 9.52 11.20
C VAL A 136 -18.56 10.07 11.13
N VAL A 137 -17.73 9.73 12.12
CA VAL A 137 -16.33 10.18 12.20
C VAL A 137 -15.38 9.16 11.58
N LEU A 138 -15.59 7.86 11.86
CA LEU A 138 -14.67 6.81 11.41
C LEU A 138 -14.73 6.57 9.89
N ASN A 139 -15.91 6.66 9.26
CA ASN A 139 -16.03 6.42 7.82
C ASN A 139 -15.14 7.35 6.97
N PRO A 140 -15.18 8.68 7.13
CA PRO A 140 -14.29 9.56 6.36
C PRO A 140 -12.81 9.30 6.66
N LEU A 141 -12.45 8.99 7.92
CA LEU A 141 -11.07 8.64 8.27
C LEU A 141 -10.60 7.35 7.58
N TRP A 142 -11.46 6.33 7.48
CA TRP A 142 -11.15 5.10 6.75
C TRP A 142 -10.92 5.34 5.26
N TRP A 143 -11.76 6.17 4.64
CA TRP A 143 -11.57 6.54 3.24
C TRP A 143 -10.32 7.40 3.03
N SER A 144 -10.00 8.32 3.95
CA SER A 144 -8.74 9.06 3.92
C SER A 144 -7.53 8.14 3.97
N LEU A 145 -7.53 7.15 4.87
CA LEU A 145 -6.44 6.19 4.96
C LEU A 145 -6.34 5.35 3.69
N ALA A 146 -7.45 4.79 3.21
CA ALA A 146 -7.48 3.92 2.04
C ALA A 146 -7.00 4.65 0.78
N LEU A 147 -7.57 5.83 0.50
CA LEU A 147 -7.19 6.64 -0.66
C LEU A 147 -5.75 7.13 -0.55
N GLY A 148 -5.38 7.69 0.61
CA GLY A 148 -4.04 8.24 0.82
C GLY A 148 -2.96 7.16 0.73
N SER A 149 -3.13 6.03 1.42
CA SER A 149 -2.13 4.94 1.37
C SER A 149 -2.01 4.31 -0.01
N CYS A 150 -3.13 3.99 -0.67
CA CYS A 150 -3.10 3.34 -1.99
C CYS A 150 -2.53 4.24 -3.10
N LEU A 151 -2.79 5.54 -3.05
CA LEU A 151 -2.32 6.49 -4.08
C LEU A 151 -0.95 7.07 -3.76
N GLY A 152 -0.63 7.22 -2.47
CA GLY A 152 0.65 7.70 -1.98
C GLY A 152 1.84 6.86 -2.43
N GLY A 153 1.69 5.53 -2.43
CA GLY A 153 2.75 4.61 -2.87
C GLY A 153 3.27 4.85 -4.29
N ASN A 154 2.50 5.56 -5.14
CA ASN A 154 2.92 5.93 -6.50
C ASN A 154 3.92 7.10 -6.54
N GLY A 155 4.11 7.81 -5.43
CA GLY A 155 4.99 8.98 -5.35
C GLY A 155 6.47 8.65 -5.57
N THR A 156 6.94 7.48 -5.13
CA THR A 156 8.35 7.09 -5.25
C THR A 156 8.54 5.62 -5.65
N ILE A 157 9.78 5.27 -6.01
CA ILE A 157 10.16 3.89 -6.35
C ILE A 157 9.92 2.93 -5.18
N VAL A 158 10.14 3.38 -3.94
CA VAL A 158 10.07 2.51 -2.75
C VAL A 158 8.70 2.48 -2.08
N GLY A 159 7.80 3.41 -2.44
CA GLY A 159 6.48 3.52 -1.83
C GLY A 159 5.54 2.35 -2.14
N ALA A 160 5.78 1.64 -3.23
CA ALA A 160 5.03 0.43 -3.56
C ALA A 160 5.94 -0.68 -4.06
N SER A 161 5.62 -1.91 -3.65
CA SER A 161 6.37 -3.09 -4.06
C SER A 161 6.41 -3.28 -5.59
N ALA A 162 5.29 -2.98 -6.27
CA ALA A 162 5.20 -3.02 -7.72
C ALA A 162 6.20 -2.09 -8.42
N ASN A 163 6.46 -0.90 -7.86
CA ASN A 163 7.38 0.08 -8.45
C ASN A 163 8.82 -0.47 -8.42
N VAL A 164 9.24 -1.07 -7.31
CA VAL A 164 10.57 -1.68 -7.18
C VAL A 164 10.74 -2.84 -8.18
N VAL A 165 9.73 -3.70 -8.31
CA VAL A 165 9.74 -4.82 -9.26
C VAL A 165 9.91 -4.32 -10.70
N VAL A 166 9.14 -3.32 -11.11
CA VAL A 166 9.21 -2.73 -12.46
C VAL A 166 10.58 -2.09 -12.72
N ILE A 167 11.14 -1.37 -11.73
CA ILE A 167 12.46 -0.74 -11.86
C ILE A 167 13.58 -1.77 -11.99
N ASN A 168 13.53 -2.86 -11.22
CA ASN A 168 14.51 -3.94 -11.33
C ASN A 168 14.40 -4.67 -12.67
N LEU A 169 13.18 -4.94 -13.14
CA LEU A 169 12.94 -5.55 -14.44
C LEU A 169 13.42 -4.65 -15.59
N ALA A 170 13.12 -3.34 -15.53
CA ALA A 170 13.60 -2.37 -16.51
C ALA A 170 15.14 -2.35 -16.56
N ARG A 171 15.80 -2.35 -15.39
CA ARG A 171 17.26 -2.39 -15.27
C ARG A 171 17.86 -3.63 -15.92
N LYS A 172 17.26 -4.82 -15.72
CA LYS A 172 17.69 -6.06 -16.38
C LYS A 172 17.57 -6.00 -17.91
N ASN A 173 16.57 -5.28 -18.42
CA ASN A 173 16.37 -5.06 -19.86
C ASN A 173 17.19 -3.86 -20.41
N GLY A 174 18.16 -3.33 -19.65
CA GLY A 174 19.04 -2.25 -20.09
C GLY A 174 18.48 -0.83 -19.87
N TYR A 175 17.27 -0.68 -19.36
CA TYR A 175 16.66 0.63 -19.09
C TYR A 175 16.92 1.07 -17.66
N LYS A 176 17.76 2.09 -17.49
CA LYS A 176 18.06 2.67 -16.17
C LYS A 176 17.12 3.84 -15.88
N ILE A 177 16.20 3.62 -14.96
CA ILE A 177 15.35 4.68 -14.40
C ILE A 177 15.96 5.10 -13.06
N SER A 178 16.33 6.38 -12.93
CA SER A 178 16.87 6.91 -11.67
C SER A 178 15.74 7.25 -10.70
N PHE A 179 16.06 7.24 -9.41
CA PHE A 179 15.13 7.62 -8.34
C PHE A 179 14.52 9.00 -8.58
N PHE A 180 15.34 10.02 -8.87
CA PHE A 180 14.86 11.38 -9.13
C PHE A 180 14.00 11.49 -10.39
N ARG A 181 14.30 10.70 -11.44
CA ARG A 181 13.46 10.67 -12.64
C ARG A 181 12.07 10.12 -12.29
N PHE A 182 12.01 9.00 -11.57
CA PHE A 182 10.73 8.45 -11.12
C PHE A 182 10.00 9.42 -10.19
N LEU A 183 10.68 9.97 -9.19
CA LEU A 183 10.12 10.92 -8.22
C LEU A 183 9.48 12.12 -8.90
N LYS A 184 10.08 12.68 -9.96
CA LYS A 184 9.50 13.81 -10.69
C LYS A 184 8.11 13.50 -11.24
N TYR A 185 7.93 12.33 -11.85
CA TYR A 185 6.64 11.92 -12.41
C TYR A 185 5.70 11.40 -11.31
N GLY A 186 6.21 10.57 -10.41
CA GLY A 186 5.46 10.00 -9.29
C GLY A 186 4.89 11.07 -8.37
N ALA A 187 5.68 12.08 -8.01
CA ALA A 187 5.22 13.20 -7.18
C ALA A 187 4.12 14.01 -7.88
N LEU A 188 4.18 14.18 -9.20
CA LEU A 188 3.13 14.87 -9.95
C LEU A 188 1.82 14.07 -9.89
N PHE A 189 1.86 12.77 -10.20
CA PHE A 189 0.68 11.90 -10.11
C PHE A 189 0.14 11.80 -8.69
N LEU A 190 1.02 11.75 -7.69
CA LEU A 190 0.63 11.79 -6.29
C LEU A 190 -0.16 13.07 -6.02
N LEU A 191 0.38 14.25 -6.33
CA LEU A 191 -0.31 15.52 -6.07
C LEU A 191 -1.67 15.58 -6.75
N GLU A 192 -1.77 15.21 -8.03
CA GLU A 192 -3.03 15.20 -8.78
C GLU A 192 -4.06 14.27 -8.12
N SER A 193 -3.67 13.03 -7.82
CA SER A 193 -4.56 12.05 -7.20
C SER A 193 -5.01 12.48 -5.80
N MET A 194 -4.13 13.13 -5.02
CA MET A 194 -4.42 13.65 -3.69
C MET A 194 -5.40 14.83 -3.73
N ILE A 195 -5.28 15.71 -4.72
CA ILE A 195 -6.24 16.80 -4.95
C ILE A 195 -7.61 16.23 -5.31
N ILE A 196 -7.69 15.26 -6.22
CA ILE A 196 -8.95 14.62 -6.61
C ILE A 196 -9.60 13.94 -5.39
N CYS A 197 -8.82 13.22 -4.58
CA CYS A 197 -9.33 12.57 -3.37
C CYS A 197 -9.78 13.58 -2.31
N THR A 198 -9.09 14.72 -2.19
CA THR A 198 -9.48 15.82 -1.30
C THR A 198 -10.87 16.34 -1.70
N ILE A 199 -11.07 16.62 -2.99
CA ILE A 199 -12.36 17.10 -3.51
C ILE A 199 -13.46 16.06 -3.27
N TYR A 200 -13.19 14.79 -3.60
CA TYR A 200 -14.14 13.70 -3.39
C TYR A 200 -14.56 13.57 -1.92
N LEU A 201 -13.59 13.51 -1.00
CA LEU A 201 -13.87 13.38 0.43
C LEU A 201 -14.66 14.57 0.96
N TYR A 202 -14.27 15.77 0.54
CA TYR A 202 -14.96 17.00 0.93
C TYR A 202 -16.43 16.99 0.50
N LEU A 203 -16.72 16.68 -0.77
CA LEU A 203 -18.08 16.65 -1.30
C LEU A 203 -18.93 15.49 -0.76
N ARG A 204 -18.31 14.33 -0.46
CA ARG A 204 -19.06 13.13 -0.07
C ARG A 204 -19.34 13.04 1.43
N TYR A 205 -18.43 13.55 2.26
CA TYR A 205 -18.44 13.30 3.71
C TYR A 205 -18.36 14.57 4.58
N LEU A 206 -17.95 15.71 4.03
CA LEU A 206 -17.67 16.93 4.82
C LEU A 206 -18.70 18.06 4.58
N ILE A 207 -19.59 17.90 3.60
CA ILE A 207 -20.78 18.73 3.35
C ILE A 207 -22.01 17.85 3.55
#